data_AF-A0A924IIX0-F1
#
_entry.id   AF-A0A924IIX0-F1
#
_cell.length_a   1.000
_cell.length_b   1.000
_cell.length_c   1.000
_cell.angle_alpha   90.00
_cell.angle_beta   90.00
_cell.angle_gamma   90.00
#
_symmetry.space_group_name_H-M   'P 1'
#
loop_
_entity.id
_entity.type
_entity.pdbx_description
1 polymer ?
#
loop_
_entity_poly.entity_id
_entity_poly.type
_entity_poly.pdbx_seq_one_letter_code
_entity_poly.pdbx_strand_id
1 'polypeptide(L)'
;MRLALIFILALSLHILHAQDSSSQKTISFAEKMRPTLMKVVGERWTTKLIGSAPEVKIDNSVVLPALPKLLVDARSTAVFDKKQDKIILKPEMEEKYRYAFVKEIYEATRQTKPNDDEVGKLMNVLSQGGSREGVYHSLVLDSSYGGMENYDKPVKSNAADFAIYFYGRYIGKKVAKESLKGMNIYSLKRLVADKALDIIDAYGDNREDLEKWYAVMSSDLASKFPSVWSGKMRKDTSSIDHKLWANQVPVQHIKSETLIKIHGAFNSMM
;
A
#
# COMPACT_ATOMS: atom_id res chain seq x y z
N MET A 1 46.25 28.11 -14.67
CA MET A 1 45.25 29.21 -14.70
C MET A 1 44.67 29.49 -16.09
N ARG A 2 45.48 29.64 -17.15
CA ARG A 2 44.95 29.93 -18.51
C ARG A 2 44.02 28.85 -19.08
N LEU A 3 44.28 27.56 -18.84
CA LEU A 3 43.41 26.46 -19.28
C LEU A 3 42.03 26.46 -18.59
N ALA A 4 41.97 26.76 -17.29
CA ALA A 4 40.72 26.82 -16.56
C ALA A 4 39.83 27.99 -17.03
N LEU A 5 40.44 29.12 -17.39
CA LEU A 5 39.72 30.29 -17.91
C LEU A 5 39.13 30.05 -19.30
N ILE A 6 39.87 29.37 -20.18
CA ILE A 6 39.39 28.97 -21.51
C ILE A 6 38.23 27.97 -21.40
N PHE A 7 38.32 27.04 -20.45
CA PHE A 7 37.26 26.04 -20.22
C PHE A 7 35.97 26.66 -19.67
N ILE A 8 36.09 27.63 -18.76
CA ILE A 8 34.94 28.38 -18.20
C ILE A 8 34.28 29.24 -19.27
N LEU A 9 35.05 29.85 -20.18
CA LEU A 9 34.50 30.63 -21.30
C LEU A 9 33.79 29.74 -22.34
N ALA A 10 34.31 28.53 -22.60
CA ALA A 10 33.67 27.58 -23.50
C ALA A 10 32.35 27.03 -22.92
N LEU A 11 32.29 26.84 -21.60
CA LEU A 11 31.07 26.42 -20.90
C LEU A 11 29.98 27.51 -20.93
N SER A 12 30.35 28.79 -20.75
CA SER A 12 29.38 29.89 -20.73
C SER A 12 28.74 30.16 -22.10
N LEU A 13 29.48 29.97 -23.19
CA LEU A 13 28.96 30.11 -24.56
C LEU A 13 27.89 29.06 -24.93
N HIS A 14 27.92 27.87 -24.32
CA HIS A 14 26.97 26.79 -24.63
C HIS A 14 25.72 26.83 -23.74
N ILE A 15 25.82 27.36 -22.52
CA ILE A 15 24.66 27.55 -21.63
C ILE A 15 23.67 28.55 -22.24
N LEU A 16 24.14 29.52 -23.03
CA LEU A 16 23.30 30.47 -23.76
C LEU A 16 22.58 29.87 -24.98
N HIS A 17 22.99 28.70 -25.48
CA HIS A 17 22.35 28.04 -26.64
C HIS A 17 21.38 26.90 -26.26
N ALA A 18 21.25 26.57 -24.97
CA ALA A 18 20.48 25.41 -24.51
C ALA A 18 19.01 25.71 -24.16
N GLN A 19 18.49 26.90 -24.47
CA GLN A 19 17.19 27.33 -23.97
C GLN A 19 15.99 26.97 -24.87
N ASP A 20 16.19 26.25 -25.98
CA ASP A 20 15.09 25.71 -26.79
C ASP A 20 15.30 24.23 -27.10
N SER A 21 14.72 23.34 -26.28
CA SER A 21 14.14 22.08 -26.75
C SER A 21 13.42 21.33 -25.61
N SER A 22 12.17 20.99 -25.87
CA SER A 22 11.28 20.23 -24.99
C SER A 22 11.55 18.71 -25.04
N SER A 23 11.44 18.08 -23.86
CA SER A 23 10.87 16.73 -23.62
C SER A 23 11.48 15.50 -24.32
N GLN A 24 12.79 15.31 -24.25
CA GLN A 24 13.39 13.98 -24.12
C GLN A 24 14.48 14.05 -23.03
N LYS A 25 14.49 13.10 -22.08
CA LYS A 25 15.50 13.01 -21.00
C LYS A 25 16.88 12.64 -21.57
N THR A 26 17.48 13.52 -22.35
CA THR A 26 18.92 13.51 -22.60
C THR A 26 19.61 14.04 -21.36
N ILE A 27 20.48 13.24 -20.73
CA ILE A 27 21.37 13.71 -19.67
C ILE A 27 22.09 14.95 -20.20
N SER A 28 21.86 16.10 -19.57
CA SER A 28 22.42 17.37 -20.05
C SER A 28 23.95 17.25 -20.08
N PHE A 29 24.59 17.91 -21.05
CA PHE A 29 26.05 17.90 -21.16
C PHE A 29 26.73 18.37 -19.86
N ALA A 30 26.10 19.31 -19.13
CA ALA A 30 26.58 19.76 -17.82
C ALA A 30 26.65 18.63 -16.79
N GLU A 31 25.67 17.71 -16.78
CA GLU A 31 25.69 16.54 -15.89
C GLU A 31 26.76 15.51 -16.29
N LYS A 32 27.01 15.33 -17.59
CA LYS A 32 28.12 14.47 -18.06
C LYS A 32 29.48 15.00 -17.62
N MET A 33 29.62 16.32 -17.47
CA MET A 33 30.86 16.97 -17.06
C MET A 33 31.03 17.09 -15.55
N ARG A 34 30.00 16.79 -14.74
CA ARG A 34 30.03 16.86 -13.28
C ARG A 34 31.20 16.08 -12.65
N PRO A 35 31.54 14.83 -13.05
CA PRO A 35 32.67 14.11 -12.45
C PRO A 35 34.01 14.82 -12.68
N THR A 36 34.20 15.37 -13.88
CA THR A 36 35.40 16.12 -14.26
C THR A 36 35.47 17.45 -13.49
N LEU A 37 34.34 18.16 -13.36
CA LEU A 37 34.26 19.41 -12.60
C LEU A 37 34.54 19.18 -11.11
N MET A 38 33.95 18.13 -10.51
CA MET A 38 34.23 17.77 -9.12
C MET A 38 35.72 17.51 -8.89
N LYS A 39 36.39 16.84 -9.83
CA LYS A 39 37.82 16.54 -9.77
C LYS A 39 38.70 17.78 -9.93
N VAL A 40 38.29 18.76 -10.74
CA VAL A 40 39.13 19.91 -11.12
C VAL A 40 38.90 21.15 -10.24
N VAL A 41 37.64 21.50 -9.97
CA VAL A 41 37.28 22.72 -9.24
C VAL A 41 36.72 22.46 -7.85
N GLY A 42 36.53 21.18 -7.50
CA GLY A 42 35.99 20.76 -6.21
C GLY A 42 34.45 20.86 -6.14
N GLU A 43 33.90 20.16 -5.16
CA GLU A 43 32.46 19.99 -4.96
C GLU A 43 31.73 21.34 -4.79
N ARG A 44 32.28 22.22 -3.94
CA ARG A 44 31.69 23.54 -3.65
C ARG A 44 31.48 24.40 -4.90
N TRP A 45 32.46 24.42 -5.82
CA TRP A 45 32.37 25.19 -7.05
C TRP A 45 31.53 24.49 -8.11
N THR A 46 31.59 23.16 -8.18
CA THR A 46 30.76 22.38 -9.10
C THR A 46 29.27 22.60 -8.81
N THR A 47 28.87 22.51 -7.54
CA THR A 47 27.49 22.77 -7.10
C THR A 47 27.06 24.21 -7.38
N LYS A 48 27.97 25.19 -7.28
CA LYS A 48 27.68 26.60 -7.61
C LYS A 48 27.56 26.85 -9.12
N LEU A 49 28.28 26.10 -9.96
CA LEU A 49 28.34 26.27 -11.41
C LEU A 49 27.20 25.57 -12.16
N ILE A 50 26.87 24.33 -11.78
CA ILE A 50 25.90 23.49 -12.49
C ILE A 50 24.73 23.03 -11.60
N GLY A 51 24.61 23.61 -10.40
CA GLY A 51 23.60 23.22 -9.41
C GLY A 51 23.95 21.93 -8.66
N SER A 52 23.20 21.65 -7.60
CA SER A 52 23.26 20.36 -6.90
C SER A 52 22.97 19.23 -7.87
N ALA A 53 23.63 18.08 -7.68
CA ALA A 53 23.34 16.91 -8.49
C ALA A 53 21.82 16.64 -8.49
N PRO A 54 21.17 16.48 -9.65
CA PRO A 54 19.78 16.13 -9.68
C PRO A 54 19.64 14.81 -8.93
N GLU A 55 18.79 14.78 -7.89
CA GLU A 55 18.39 13.54 -7.26
C GLU A 55 17.78 12.67 -8.37
N VAL A 56 18.55 11.69 -8.84
CA VAL A 56 18.04 10.68 -9.74
C VAL A 56 17.06 9.87 -8.91
N LYS A 57 15.78 10.27 -8.91
CA LYS A 57 14.69 9.37 -8.56
C LYS A 57 14.70 8.28 -9.62
N ILE A 58 15.50 7.25 -9.38
CA ILE A 58 15.35 5.99 -10.08
C ILE A 58 13.91 5.57 -9.76
N ASP A 59 13.07 5.50 -10.79
CA ASP A 59 11.69 5.03 -10.67
C ASP A 59 11.73 3.51 -10.44
N ASN A 60 12.16 3.17 -9.23
CA ASN A 60 12.22 1.84 -8.68
C ASN A 60 10.83 1.47 -8.13
N SER A 61 9.75 1.92 -8.78
CA SER A 61 8.40 1.61 -8.33
C SER A 61 7.98 0.22 -8.83
N VAL A 62 7.42 -0.57 -7.93
CA VAL A 62 6.74 -1.82 -8.30
C VAL A 62 5.51 -1.47 -9.15
N VAL A 63 5.38 -2.10 -10.32
CA VAL A 63 4.23 -1.90 -11.21
C VAL A 63 3.05 -2.75 -10.72
N LEU A 64 1.85 -2.18 -10.74
CA LEU A 64 0.62 -2.91 -10.43
C LEU A 64 0.42 -4.03 -11.47
N PRO A 65 0.29 -5.29 -11.04
CA PRO A 65 0.12 -6.40 -11.98
C PRO A 65 -1.29 -6.40 -12.58
N ALA A 66 -1.50 -7.27 -13.56
CA ALA A 66 -2.83 -7.48 -14.12
C ALA A 66 -3.78 -8.03 -13.04
N LEU A 67 -4.96 -7.41 -12.92
CA LEU A 67 -5.95 -7.83 -11.93
C LEU A 67 -6.56 -9.18 -12.31
N PRO A 68 -6.71 -10.11 -11.37
CA PRO A 68 -7.28 -11.42 -11.63
C PRO A 68 -8.79 -11.30 -11.91
N LYS A 69 -9.33 -12.25 -12.67
CA LYS A 69 -10.77 -12.34 -12.89
C LYS A 69 -11.43 -12.89 -11.63
N LEU A 70 -12.32 -12.11 -11.01
CA LEU A 70 -13.13 -12.57 -9.89
C LEU A 70 -14.19 -13.56 -10.42
N LEU A 71 -13.96 -14.86 -10.21
CA LEU A 71 -14.96 -15.89 -10.44
C LEU A 71 -15.96 -15.88 -9.28
N VAL A 72 -17.17 -15.41 -9.52
CA VAL A 72 -18.26 -15.51 -8.53
C VAL A 72 -18.95 -16.85 -8.75
N ASP A 73 -18.40 -17.91 -8.19
CA ASP A 73 -19.10 -19.18 -8.11
C ASP A 73 -19.38 -19.52 -6.64
N ALA A 74 -20.62 -19.26 -6.21
CA ALA A 74 -21.09 -19.53 -4.85
C ALA A 74 -21.09 -21.02 -4.49
N ARG A 75 -20.86 -21.91 -5.47
CA ARG A 75 -20.76 -23.37 -5.27
C ARG A 75 -19.33 -23.89 -5.34
N SER A 76 -18.35 -23.02 -5.59
CA SER A 76 -16.97 -23.43 -5.73
C SER A 76 -16.39 -23.90 -4.39
N THR A 77 -15.90 -25.14 -4.38
CA THR A 77 -15.12 -25.70 -3.26
C THR A 77 -13.63 -25.38 -3.36
N ALA A 78 -13.19 -24.59 -4.36
CA ALA A 78 -11.78 -24.31 -4.62
C ALA A 78 -11.05 -23.65 -3.43
N VAL A 79 -11.78 -23.10 -2.46
CA VAL A 79 -11.23 -22.60 -1.20
C VAL A 79 -10.59 -23.71 -0.37
N PHE A 80 -11.10 -24.94 -0.43
CA PHE A 80 -10.56 -26.11 0.26
C PHE A 80 -9.33 -26.72 -0.45
N ASP A 81 -9.15 -26.43 -1.73
CA ASP A 81 -8.02 -26.93 -2.53
C ASP A 81 -6.78 -26.01 -2.45
N LYS A 82 -6.83 -24.94 -1.65
CA LYS A 82 -5.73 -23.99 -1.50
C LYS A 82 -4.54 -24.68 -0.83
N LYS A 83 -3.40 -24.72 -1.53
CA LYS A 83 -2.14 -25.23 -1.00
C LYS A 83 -1.72 -24.41 0.22
N GLN A 84 -1.09 -25.10 1.20
CA GLN A 84 -0.44 -24.41 2.30
C GLN A 84 0.59 -23.41 1.78
N ASP A 85 0.69 -22.28 2.48
CA ASP A 85 1.65 -21.25 2.13
C ASP A 85 3.07 -21.78 2.25
N LYS A 86 3.95 -21.32 1.36
CA LYS A 86 5.37 -21.70 1.35
C LYS A 86 6.12 -21.10 2.55
N ILE A 87 5.61 -20.01 3.12
CA ILE A 87 6.23 -19.31 4.23
C ILE A 87 5.59 -19.78 5.54
N ILE A 88 6.40 -20.34 6.43
CA ILE A 88 5.98 -20.80 7.75
C ILE A 88 6.78 -20.03 8.80
N LEU A 89 6.07 -19.36 9.72
CA LEU A 89 6.70 -18.63 10.82
C LEU A 89 6.99 -19.56 12.00
N LYS A 90 7.97 -19.18 12.82
CA LYS A 90 8.22 -19.85 14.11
C LYS A 90 7.01 -19.67 15.04
N PRO A 91 6.62 -20.68 15.85
CA PRO A 91 5.43 -20.61 16.69
C PRO A 91 5.34 -19.39 17.61
N GLU A 92 6.44 -19.04 18.29
CA GLU A 92 6.49 -17.88 19.19
C GLU A 92 6.24 -16.55 18.47
N MET A 93 6.77 -16.42 17.24
CA MET A 93 6.54 -15.25 16.41
C MET A 93 5.10 -15.20 15.90
N GLU A 94 4.57 -16.34 15.48
CA GLU A 94 3.19 -16.48 15.02
C GLU A 94 2.20 -16.10 16.12
N GLU A 95 2.40 -16.56 17.35
CA GLU A 95 1.54 -16.19 18.49
C GLU A 95 1.56 -14.67 18.78
N LYS A 96 2.76 -14.07 18.79
CA LYS A 96 2.90 -12.61 18.94
C LYS A 96 2.18 -11.84 17.83
N TYR A 97 2.28 -12.30 16.58
CA TYR A 97 1.60 -11.67 15.45
C TYR A 97 0.09 -11.87 15.50
N ARG A 98 -0.40 -13.02 15.94
CA ARG A 98 -1.83 -13.27 16.17
C ARG A 98 -2.39 -12.32 17.23
N TYR A 99 -1.70 -12.17 18.35
CA TYR A 99 -2.11 -11.27 19.41
C TYR A 99 -2.16 -9.81 18.94
N ALA A 100 -1.11 -9.33 18.26
CA ALA A 100 -1.08 -7.99 17.68
C ALA A 100 -2.22 -7.81 16.65
N PHE A 101 -2.40 -8.77 15.75
CA PHE A 101 -3.47 -8.75 14.77
C PHE A 101 -4.86 -8.64 15.43
N VAL A 102 -5.17 -9.47 16.43
CA VAL A 102 -6.46 -9.45 17.12
C VAL A 102 -6.76 -8.08 17.70
N LYS A 103 -5.78 -7.46 18.38
CA LYS A 103 -5.96 -6.11 18.93
C LYS A 103 -6.22 -5.07 17.86
N GLU A 104 -5.39 -5.07 16.82
CA GLU A 104 -5.45 -4.08 15.76
C GLU A 104 -6.70 -4.21 14.89
N ILE A 105 -7.09 -5.43 14.52
CA ILE A 105 -8.29 -5.63 13.70
C ILE A 105 -9.57 -5.32 14.48
N TYR A 106 -9.60 -5.65 15.77
CA TYR A 106 -10.71 -5.30 16.64
C TYR A 106 -10.84 -3.78 16.72
N GLU A 107 -9.76 -3.06 17.02
CA GLU A 107 -9.77 -1.60 17.09
C GLU A 107 -10.11 -0.96 15.74
N ALA A 108 -9.57 -1.48 14.64
CA ALA A 108 -9.84 -0.96 13.30
C ALA A 108 -11.31 -1.12 12.88
N THR A 109 -11.95 -2.23 13.26
CA THR A 109 -13.35 -2.53 12.92
C THR A 109 -14.33 -1.86 13.89
N ARG A 110 -14.07 -1.93 15.21
CA ARG A 110 -14.97 -1.48 16.28
C ARG A 110 -14.76 -0.04 16.73
N GLN A 111 -13.61 0.56 16.40
CA GLN A 111 -13.20 1.87 16.91
C GLN A 111 -13.06 1.94 18.43
N THR A 112 -12.87 0.79 19.08
CA THR A 112 -12.56 0.67 20.51
C THR A 112 -11.58 -0.46 20.73
N LYS A 113 -10.83 -0.41 21.83
CA LYS A 113 -9.89 -1.47 22.18
C LYS A 113 -10.64 -2.68 22.71
N PRO A 114 -10.21 -3.90 22.36
CA PRO A 114 -10.79 -5.10 22.95
C PRO A 114 -10.41 -5.20 24.43
N ASN A 115 -11.30 -5.78 25.22
CA ASN A 115 -10.96 -6.26 26.57
C ASN A 115 -10.26 -7.64 26.52
N ASP A 116 -9.75 -8.10 27.66
CA ASP A 116 -8.99 -9.35 27.74
C ASP A 116 -9.83 -10.58 27.36
N ASP A 117 -11.13 -10.59 27.66
CA ASP A 117 -12.03 -11.68 27.28
C ASP A 117 -12.23 -11.77 25.76
N GLU A 118 -12.35 -10.62 25.09
CA GLU A 118 -12.47 -10.54 23.63
C GLU A 118 -11.18 -11.01 22.95
N VAL A 119 -10.03 -10.56 23.47
CA VAL A 119 -8.74 -11.05 22.99
C VAL A 119 -8.63 -12.56 23.18
N GLY A 120 -8.97 -13.08 24.36
CA GLY A 120 -8.94 -14.51 24.66
C GLY A 120 -9.82 -15.33 23.72
N LYS A 121 -11.06 -14.89 23.46
CA LYS A 121 -11.98 -15.55 22.53
C LYS A 121 -11.42 -15.63 21.11
N LEU A 122 -10.92 -14.53 20.58
CA LEU A 122 -10.40 -14.49 19.20
C LEU A 122 -9.07 -15.22 19.06
N MET A 123 -8.22 -15.19 20.10
CA MET A 123 -7.00 -15.98 20.15
C MET A 123 -7.31 -17.48 20.18
N ASN A 124 -8.33 -17.91 20.93
CA ASN A 124 -8.76 -19.31 20.94
C ASN A 124 -9.19 -19.81 19.55
N VAL A 125 -9.90 -18.97 18.78
CA VAL A 125 -10.25 -19.29 17.38
C VAL A 125 -8.99 -19.53 16.55
N LEU A 126 -7.98 -18.66 16.64
CA LEU A 126 -6.73 -18.81 15.89
C LEU A 126 -5.92 -20.03 16.34
N SER A 127 -5.90 -20.33 17.65
CA SER A 127 -5.22 -21.50 18.21
C SER A 127 -5.87 -22.82 17.80
N GLN A 128 -7.18 -22.82 17.54
CA GLN A 128 -7.93 -23.98 17.04
C GLN A 128 -7.87 -24.15 15.50
N GLY A 129 -7.06 -23.35 14.82
CA GLY A 129 -6.87 -23.43 13.36
C GLY A 129 -7.76 -22.49 12.55
N GLY A 130 -8.49 -21.58 13.19
CA GLY A 130 -9.19 -20.49 12.51
C GLY A 130 -8.22 -19.57 11.76
N SER A 131 -8.68 -18.98 10.66
CA SER A 131 -7.90 -18.04 9.87
C SER A 131 -8.06 -16.60 10.39
N ARG A 132 -7.11 -15.72 10.02
CA ARG A 132 -7.20 -14.30 10.37
C ARG A 132 -8.35 -13.60 9.66
N GLU A 133 -8.63 -14.03 8.43
CA GLU A 133 -9.83 -13.63 7.71
C GLU A 133 -11.11 -14.08 8.43
N GLY A 134 -11.15 -15.31 8.95
CA GLY A 134 -12.29 -15.80 9.72
C GLY A 134 -12.52 -15.00 11.01
N VAL A 135 -11.45 -14.62 11.70
CA VAL A 135 -11.52 -13.66 12.83
C VAL A 135 -12.10 -12.32 12.39
N TYR A 136 -11.63 -11.77 11.27
CA TYR A 136 -12.18 -10.53 10.72
C TYR A 136 -13.68 -10.64 10.41
N HIS A 137 -14.10 -11.70 9.72
CA HIS A 137 -15.51 -11.93 9.41
C HIS A 137 -16.37 -12.11 10.66
N SER A 138 -15.85 -12.78 11.69
CA SER A 138 -16.54 -12.88 12.98
C SER A 138 -16.80 -11.51 13.63
N LEU A 139 -15.94 -10.52 13.35
CA LEU A 139 -16.12 -9.16 13.85
C LEU A 139 -17.12 -8.38 13.01
N VAL A 140 -17.04 -8.44 11.69
CA VAL A 140 -17.87 -7.57 10.82
C VAL A 140 -19.25 -8.13 10.48
N LEU A 141 -19.51 -9.40 10.80
CA LEU A 141 -20.80 -10.05 10.56
C LEU A 141 -21.62 -10.26 11.84
N ASP A 142 -21.10 -9.87 13.01
CA ASP A 142 -21.85 -10.00 14.25
C ASP A 142 -22.90 -8.90 14.44
N SER A 143 -23.76 -9.10 15.44
CA SER A 143 -24.81 -8.13 15.79
C SER A 143 -24.26 -6.78 16.22
N SER A 144 -23.10 -6.75 16.88
CA SER A 144 -22.46 -5.50 17.29
C SER A 144 -22.06 -4.64 16.08
N TYR A 145 -21.57 -5.24 14.99
CA TYR A 145 -21.19 -4.52 13.77
C TYR A 145 -22.43 -4.16 12.97
N GLY A 146 -23.42 -5.07 12.91
CA GLY A 146 -24.74 -4.79 12.34
C GLY A 146 -25.41 -3.57 12.99
N GLY A 147 -25.23 -3.38 14.31
CA GLY A 147 -25.67 -2.16 15.00
C GLY A 147 -24.98 -0.89 14.48
N MET A 148 -23.68 -0.96 14.14
CA MET A 148 -22.94 0.16 13.54
C MET A 148 -23.39 0.44 12.10
N GLU A 149 -23.69 -0.61 11.32
CA GLU A 149 -24.23 -0.49 9.96
C GLU A 149 -25.63 0.15 9.94
N ASN A 150 -26.43 -0.03 11.00
CA ASN A 150 -27.76 0.56 11.14
C ASN A 150 -27.76 2.00 11.70
N TYR A 151 -26.62 2.50 12.18
CA TYR A 151 -26.52 3.86 12.69
C TYR A 151 -26.58 4.88 11.55
N ASP A 152 -27.16 6.06 11.80
CA ASP A 152 -27.23 7.13 10.80
C ASP A 152 -25.87 7.84 10.65
N LYS A 153 -24.94 7.18 9.96
CA LYS A 153 -23.64 7.70 9.56
C LYS A 153 -23.50 7.54 8.03
N PRO A 154 -24.14 8.43 7.25
CA PRO A 154 -24.06 8.38 5.81
C PRO A 154 -22.61 8.59 5.35
N VAL A 155 -22.24 7.92 4.26
CA VAL A 155 -20.92 8.06 3.63
C VAL A 155 -20.68 9.54 3.24
N LYS A 156 -19.63 10.14 3.81
CA LYS A 156 -19.10 11.45 3.40
C LYS A 156 -18.45 11.36 2.01
N SER A 157 -18.36 12.48 1.29
CA SER A 157 -17.81 12.50 -0.08
C SER A 157 -16.41 11.91 -0.17
N ASN A 158 -15.52 12.26 0.77
CA ASN A 158 -14.15 11.75 0.81
C ASN A 158 -14.07 10.21 0.88
N ALA A 159 -14.91 9.58 1.70
CA ALA A 159 -14.99 8.14 1.81
C ALA A 159 -15.58 7.48 0.55
N ALA A 160 -16.59 8.09 -0.07
CA ALA A 160 -17.10 7.63 -1.36
C ALA A 160 -16.03 7.73 -2.46
N ASP A 161 -15.32 8.86 -2.53
CA ASP A 161 -14.28 9.12 -3.52
C ASP A 161 -13.10 8.14 -3.33
N PHE A 162 -12.73 7.84 -2.08
CA PHE A 162 -11.76 6.80 -1.77
C PHE A 162 -12.23 5.41 -2.20
N ALA A 163 -13.48 5.04 -1.92
CA ALA A 163 -14.02 3.75 -2.34
C ALA A 163 -14.01 3.62 -3.87
N ILE A 164 -14.44 4.64 -4.61
CA ILE A 164 -14.42 4.67 -6.08
C ILE A 164 -12.98 4.50 -6.60
N TYR A 165 -12.03 5.25 -6.01
CA TYR A 165 -10.61 5.11 -6.33
C TYR A 165 -10.11 3.69 -6.10
N PHE A 166 -10.40 3.11 -4.94
CA PHE A 166 -9.94 1.78 -4.55
C PHE A 166 -10.53 0.71 -5.48
N TYR A 167 -11.82 0.79 -5.76
CA TYR A 167 -12.52 -0.11 -6.69
C TYR A 167 -11.95 -0.03 -8.11
N GLY A 168 -11.73 1.19 -8.62
CA GLY A 168 -11.19 1.39 -9.95
C GLY A 168 -9.76 0.86 -10.09
N ARG A 169 -8.90 1.13 -9.09
CA ARG A 169 -7.47 0.82 -9.16
C ARG A 169 -7.11 -0.60 -8.77
N TYR A 170 -7.69 -1.13 -7.68
CA TYR A 170 -7.24 -2.41 -7.09
C TYR A 170 -8.20 -3.56 -7.29
N ILE A 171 -9.46 -3.27 -7.63
CA ILE A 171 -10.50 -4.29 -7.87
C ILE A 171 -10.86 -4.37 -9.36
N GLY A 172 -10.58 -3.32 -10.13
CA GLY A 172 -10.85 -3.28 -11.57
C GLY A 172 -12.34 -3.10 -11.90
N LYS A 173 -13.11 -2.54 -10.97
CA LYS A 173 -14.55 -2.29 -11.14
C LYS A 173 -14.84 -0.80 -11.08
N LYS A 174 -15.69 -0.33 -11.99
CA LYS A 174 -16.24 1.02 -11.92
C LYS A 174 -17.44 1.02 -10.98
N VAL A 175 -17.43 1.94 -10.02
CA VAL A 175 -18.54 2.15 -9.08
C VAL A 175 -19.04 3.57 -9.30
N ALA A 176 -20.36 3.72 -9.46
CA ALA A 176 -20.97 5.03 -9.57
C ALA A 176 -21.00 5.69 -8.18
N LYS A 177 -20.65 6.98 -8.10
CA LYS A 177 -20.73 7.71 -6.83
C LYS A 177 -22.13 7.66 -6.22
N GLU A 178 -23.14 7.61 -7.06
CA GLU A 178 -24.54 7.64 -6.64
C GLU A 178 -24.99 6.31 -6.03
N SER A 179 -24.35 5.18 -6.37
CA SER A 179 -24.62 3.91 -5.68
C SER A 179 -24.03 3.85 -4.28
N LEU A 180 -23.18 4.82 -3.90
CA LEU A 180 -22.63 4.94 -2.56
C LEU A 180 -23.38 5.97 -1.71
N LYS A 181 -24.25 6.79 -2.31
CA LYS A 181 -25.10 7.75 -1.58
C LYS A 181 -26.11 7.00 -0.72
N GLY A 182 -26.26 7.43 0.53
CA GLY A 182 -27.17 6.80 1.49
C GLY A 182 -26.65 5.49 2.09
N MET A 183 -25.51 4.98 1.64
CA MET A 183 -24.86 3.84 2.29
C MET A 183 -24.28 4.29 3.64
N ASN A 184 -24.34 3.40 4.63
CA ASN A 184 -23.63 3.57 5.88
C ASN A 184 -22.12 3.32 5.68
N ILE A 185 -21.29 4.13 6.33
CA ILE A 185 -19.82 4.06 6.18
C ILE A 185 -19.20 2.73 6.64
N TYR A 186 -19.78 2.05 7.63
CA TYR A 186 -19.35 0.72 8.07
C TYR A 186 -19.68 -0.35 7.02
N SER A 187 -20.85 -0.25 6.40
CA SER A 187 -21.19 -1.11 5.26
C SER A 187 -20.23 -0.93 4.09
N LEU A 188 -19.87 0.33 3.78
CA LEU A 188 -18.90 0.63 2.72
C LEU A 188 -17.52 0.06 3.03
N LYS A 189 -17.05 0.23 4.27
CA LYS A 189 -15.78 -0.34 4.76
C LYS A 189 -15.74 -1.85 4.56
N ARG A 190 -16.74 -2.56 5.09
CA ARG A 190 -16.85 -4.02 5.01
C ARG A 190 -16.85 -4.48 3.55
N LEU A 191 -17.66 -3.84 2.71
CA LEU A 191 -17.76 -4.16 1.28
C LEU A 191 -16.40 -4.01 0.56
N VAL A 192 -15.68 -2.91 0.79
CA VAL A 192 -14.36 -2.69 0.17
C VAL A 192 -13.33 -3.70 0.68
N ALA A 193 -13.33 -3.96 1.99
CA ALA A 193 -12.45 -4.95 2.60
C ALA A 193 -12.71 -6.37 2.07
N ASP A 194 -13.96 -6.80 1.97
CA ASP A 194 -14.34 -8.11 1.40
C ASP A 194 -13.91 -8.22 -0.07
N LYS A 195 -14.09 -7.15 -0.87
CA LYS A 195 -13.61 -7.15 -2.26
C LYS A 195 -12.09 -7.15 -2.40
N ALA A 196 -11.36 -6.60 -1.44
CA ALA A 196 -9.91 -6.74 -1.41
C ALA A 196 -9.49 -8.18 -1.09
N LEU A 197 -10.19 -8.87 -0.18
CA LEU A 197 -9.96 -10.29 0.10
C LEU A 197 -10.26 -11.17 -1.12
N ASP A 198 -11.37 -10.91 -1.84
CA ASP A 198 -11.70 -11.58 -3.10
C ASP A 198 -10.55 -11.47 -4.12
N ILE A 199 -9.94 -10.28 -4.24
CA ILE A 199 -8.81 -10.04 -5.14
C ILE A 199 -7.57 -10.81 -4.70
N ILE A 200 -7.24 -10.78 -3.40
CA ILE A 200 -6.11 -11.53 -2.86
C ILE A 200 -6.26 -13.02 -3.15
N ASP A 201 -7.46 -13.57 -2.96
CA ASP A 201 -7.75 -14.96 -3.23
C ASP A 201 -7.74 -15.32 -4.70
N ALA A 202 -8.18 -14.41 -5.56
CA ALA A 202 -8.21 -14.64 -7.01
C ALA A 202 -6.81 -14.70 -7.65
N TYR A 203 -5.75 -14.21 -6.98
CA TYR A 203 -4.37 -14.47 -7.42
C TYR A 203 -3.96 -15.94 -7.26
N GLY A 204 -4.61 -16.70 -6.36
CA GLY A 204 -4.35 -18.12 -6.14
C GLY A 204 -2.86 -18.42 -5.93
N ASP A 205 -2.30 -19.28 -6.78
CA ASP A 205 -0.88 -19.68 -6.75
C ASP A 205 0.08 -18.60 -7.30
N ASN A 206 -0.42 -17.52 -7.92
CA ASN A 206 0.41 -16.43 -8.46
C ASN A 206 0.85 -15.47 -7.35
N ARG A 207 1.78 -15.95 -6.55
CA ARG A 207 2.32 -15.26 -5.37
C ARG A 207 3.02 -13.94 -5.72
N GLU A 208 3.77 -13.90 -6.81
CA GLU A 208 4.53 -12.71 -7.19
C GLU A 208 3.61 -11.54 -7.51
N ASP A 209 2.51 -11.78 -8.22
CA ASP A 209 1.56 -10.72 -8.54
C ASP A 209 0.74 -10.31 -7.31
N LEU A 210 0.40 -11.24 -6.40
CA LEU A 210 -0.17 -10.86 -5.10
C LEU A 210 0.76 -9.90 -4.34
N GLU A 211 2.06 -10.19 -4.27
CA GLU A 211 3.05 -9.35 -3.60
C GLU A 211 3.15 -7.96 -4.25
N LYS A 212 3.17 -7.89 -5.59
CA LYS A 212 3.19 -6.62 -6.32
C LYS A 212 1.90 -5.83 -6.09
N TRP A 213 0.74 -6.49 -6.12
CA TRP A 213 -0.55 -5.86 -5.88
C TRP A 213 -0.61 -5.25 -4.48
N TYR A 214 -0.24 -6.02 -3.46
CA TYR A 214 -0.17 -5.53 -2.08
C TYR A 214 0.83 -4.38 -1.97
N ALA A 215 2.00 -4.51 -2.58
CA ALA A 215 3.06 -3.51 -2.53
C ALA A 215 2.62 -2.14 -3.03
N VAL A 216 1.98 -2.11 -4.20
CA VAL A 216 1.44 -0.87 -4.78
C VAL A 216 0.32 -0.32 -3.91
N MET A 217 -0.63 -1.16 -3.50
CA MET A 217 -1.75 -0.75 -2.66
C MET A 217 -1.26 -0.15 -1.33
N SER A 218 -0.36 -0.83 -0.65
CA SER A 218 0.18 -0.41 0.64
C SER A 218 0.98 0.88 0.56
N SER A 219 1.81 1.03 -0.47
CA SER A 219 2.60 2.24 -0.77
C SER A 219 1.72 3.45 -1.09
N ASP A 220 0.68 3.25 -1.91
CA ASP A 220 -0.27 4.30 -2.26
C ASP A 220 -1.09 4.74 -1.05
N LEU A 221 -1.52 3.80 -0.19
CA LEU A 221 -2.20 4.13 1.07
C LEU A 221 -1.27 4.83 2.07
N ALA A 222 -0.01 4.43 2.15
CA ALA A 222 1.01 5.11 2.95
C ALA A 222 1.13 6.59 2.54
N SER A 223 1.17 6.84 1.24
CA SER A 223 1.28 8.18 0.66
C SER A 223 0.00 9.01 0.82
N LYS A 224 -1.18 8.40 0.65
CA LYS A 224 -2.47 9.11 0.75
C LYS A 224 -2.90 9.42 2.19
N PHE A 225 -2.52 8.59 3.15
CA PHE A 225 -2.96 8.69 4.55
C PHE A 225 -1.79 8.71 5.54
N PRO A 226 -0.79 9.61 5.40
CA PRO A 226 0.46 9.55 6.16
C PRO A 226 0.27 9.69 7.67
N SER A 227 -0.79 10.36 8.12
CA SER A 227 -1.13 10.54 9.53
C SER A 227 -1.80 9.33 10.18
N VAL A 228 -2.30 8.37 9.38
CA VAL A 228 -3.04 7.20 9.87
C VAL A 228 -2.09 6.10 10.34
N TRP A 229 -0.93 5.99 9.70
CA TRP A 229 -0.04 4.85 9.90
C TRP A 229 0.92 5.05 11.06
N SER A 230 1.05 4.02 11.88
CA SER A 230 2.09 3.89 12.91
C SER A 230 3.09 2.80 12.51
N GLY A 231 4.32 2.91 13.00
CA GLY A 231 5.42 2.00 12.66
C GLY A 231 6.12 2.32 11.34
N LYS A 232 7.39 1.88 11.24
CA LYS A 232 8.25 2.17 10.08
C LYS A 232 7.68 1.62 8.78
N MET A 233 7.26 0.35 8.79
CA MET A 233 6.79 -0.36 7.59
C MET A 233 5.53 0.28 6.99
N ARG A 234 4.51 0.59 7.81
CA ARG A 234 3.23 1.09 7.28
C ARG A 234 3.30 2.54 6.78
N LYS A 235 4.22 3.34 7.33
CA LYS A 235 4.52 4.71 6.89
C LYS A 235 5.37 4.77 5.63
N ASP A 236 6.04 3.67 5.29
CA ASP A 236 6.92 3.63 4.13
C ASP A 236 6.12 3.84 2.84
N THR A 237 6.58 4.77 2.00
CA THR A 237 5.98 5.05 0.69
C THR A 237 6.71 4.33 -0.45
N SER A 238 7.62 3.42 -0.13
CA SER A 238 8.36 2.59 -1.07
C SER A 238 7.61 1.29 -1.36
N SER A 239 7.11 1.15 -2.59
CA SER A 239 6.49 -0.10 -3.02
C SER A 239 7.47 -1.27 -3.07
N ILE A 240 8.78 -1.03 -3.23
CA ILE A 240 9.78 -2.09 -3.09
C ILE A 240 9.79 -2.66 -1.68
N ASP A 241 9.83 -1.80 -0.67
CA ASP A 241 9.90 -2.26 0.71
C ASP A 241 8.64 -3.04 1.10
N HIS A 242 7.46 -2.60 0.62
CA HIS A 242 6.22 -3.37 0.81
C HIS A 242 6.24 -4.72 0.09
N LYS A 243 6.84 -4.81 -1.10
CA LYS A 243 7.01 -6.08 -1.81
C LYS A 243 7.97 -7.00 -1.06
N LEU A 244 9.09 -6.46 -0.57
CA LEU A 244 10.06 -7.19 0.25
C LEU A 244 9.46 -7.69 1.57
N TRP A 245 8.59 -6.91 2.19
CA TRP A 245 7.84 -7.39 3.35
C TRP A 245 6.86 -8.50 2.96
N ALA A 246 6.09 -8.31 1.88
CA ALA A 246 5.08 -9.26 1.44
C ALA A 246 5.69 -10.62 1.07
N ASN A 247 6.93 -10.65 0.55
CA ASN A 247 7.61 -11.91 0.23
C ASN A 247 8.14 -12.68 1.45
N GLN A 248 8.12 -12.09 2.65
CA GLN A 248 8.62 -12.67 3.90
C GLN A 248 7.53 -13.19 4.83
N VAL A 249 6.25 -12.98 4.50
CA VAL A 249 5.13 -13.28 5.40
C VAL A 249 4.08 -14.16 4.75
N PRO A 250 3.37 -15.03 5.49
CA PRO A 250 2.25 -15.77 4.92
C PRO A 250 1.15 -14.87 4.31
N VAL A 251 0.36 -15.36 3.34
CA VAL A 251 -0.79 -14.70 2.70
C VAL A 251 -1.76 -14.19 3.75
N GLN A 252 -1.95 -14.94 4.84
CA GLN A 252 -2.81 -14.51 5.95
C GLN A 252 -2.32 -13.20 6.61
N HIS A 253 -1.01 -12.90 6.61
CA HIS A 253 -0.48 -11.60 7.06
C HIS A 253 -0.76 -10.50 6.03
N ILE A 254 -0.63 -10.80 4.72
CA ILE A 254 -0.97 -9.85 3.64
C ILE A 254 -2.45 -9.47 3.74
N LYS A 255 -3.34 -10.45 3.95
CA LYS A 255 -4.77 -10.24 4.20
C LYS A 255 -5.00 -9.36 5.43
N SER A 256 -4.41 -9.71 6.57
CA SER A 256 -4.51 -8.92 7.80
C SER A 256 -4.09 -7.47 7.62
N GLU A 257 -2.93 -7.21 7.02
CA GLU A 257 -2.46 -5.85 6.79
C GLU A 257 -3.35 -5.09 5.80
N THR A 258 -3.86 -5.77 4.77
CA THR A 258 -4.81 -5.18 3.82
C THR A 258 -6.08 -4.73 4.55
N LEU A 259 -6.64 -5.58 5.40
CA LEU A 259 -7.83 -5.27 6.20
C LEU A 259 -7.58 -4.07 7.14
N ILE A 260 -6.48 -4.10 7.91
CA ILE A 260 -6.13 -3.02 8.83
C ILE A 260 -5.95 -1.70 8.08
N LYS A 261 -5.28 -1.70 6.92
CA LYS A 261 -5.08 -0.50 6.11
C LYS A 261 -6.39 0.02 5.50
N ILE A 262 -7.27 -0.85 5.01
CA ILE A 262 -8.57 -0.40 4.48
C ILE A 262 -9.40 0.23 5.59
N HIS A 263 -9.55 -0.45 6.73
CA HIS A 263 -10.32 0.06 7.86
C HIS A 263 -9.72 1.34 8.44
N GLY A 264 -8.39 1.40 8.58
CA GLY A 264 -7.66 2.60 9.03
C GLY A 264 -7.86 3.80 8.12
N ALA A 265 -7.79 3.61 6.80
CA ALA A 265 -8.04 4.68 5.84
C ALA A 265 -9.47 5.24 6.01
N PHE A 266 -10.48 4.36 6.02
CA PHE A 266 -11.86 4.80 6.22
C PHE A 266 -12.11 5.42 7.61
N ASN A 267 -11.49 4.91 8.68
CA ASN A 267 -11.56 5.51 10.02
C ASN A 267 -11.11 6.98 10.01
N SER A 268 -10.08 7.33 9.24
CA SER A 268 -9.59 8.70 9.14
C SER A 268 -10.54 9.66 8.40
N MET A 269 -11.55 9.13 7.71
CA MET A 269 -12.50 9.89 6.90
C MET A 269 -13.90 9.98 7.52
N MET A 270 -14.13 9.27 8.63
CA MET A 270 -15.38 9.29 9.41
C MET A 270 -15.51 10.56 10.23
#